data_AF-A0A522AWA8-F1
#
_entry.id   AF-A0A522AWA8-F1
#
_cell.length_a   1.000
_cell.length_b   1.000
_cell.length_c   1.000
_cell.angle_alpha   90.00
_cell.angle_beta   90.00
_cell.angle_gamma   90.00
#
_symmetry.space_group_name_H-M   'P 1'
#
loop_
_entity.id
_entity.type
_entity.pdbx_description
1 polymer ?
#
loop_
_entity_poly.entity_id
_entity_poly.type
_entity_poly.pdbx_seq_one_letter_code
_entity_poly.pdbx_strand_id
1 'polypeptide(L)' 'MAGEFGYAQGVVDAAFAVAGERSDMSPDAMGRALIQAVIGHYRQYRTSSDVGNELAYLADSLDDDEPVITRGC' A
#
# COMPACT_ATOMS: atom_id res chain seq x y z
N MET A 1 -4.97 9.52 9.56
CA MET A 1 -5.11 8.60 8.42
C MET A 1 -4.99 9.30 7.07
N ALA A 2 -5.68 10.42 6.80
CA ALA A 2 -5.57 11.08 5.49
C ALA A 2 -4.14 11.58 5.14
N GLY A 3 -3.38 12.05 6.13
CA GLY A 3 -2.00 12.54 5.90
C GLY A 3 -1.01 11.41 5.64
N GLU A 4 -1.10 10.32 6.41
CA GLU A 4 -0.26 9.14 6.24
C GLU A 4 -0.55 8.42 4.92
N PHE A 5 -1.84 8.29 4.57
CA PHE A 5 -2.26 7.71 3.29
C PHE A 5 -1.74 8.54 2.11
N GLY A 6 -1.92 9.86 2.12
CA GLY A 6 -1.45 10.72 1.03
C GLY A 6 0.08 10.69 0.85
N TYR A 7 0.83 10.67 1.96
CA TYR A 7 2.28 10.51 1.89
C TYR A 7 2.69 9.14 1.34
N ALA A 8 2.06 8.06 1.82
CA ALA A 8 2.35 6.70 1.36
C ALA A 8 2.03 6.53 -0.13
N GLN A 9 0.89 7.06 -0.59
CA GLN A 9 0.51 7.05 -2.00
C GLN A 9 1.57 7.75 -2.87
N GLY A 10 2.04 8.94 -2.47
CA GLY A 10 3.08 9.66 -3.21
C GLY A 10 4.40 8.89 -3.31
N VAL A 11 4.79 8.17 -2.26
CA VAL A 11 5.99 7.30 -2.29
C VAL A 11 5.78 6.11 -3.22
N VAL A 12 4.60 5.48 -3.19
CA VAL A 12 4.26 4.35 -4.07
C VAL A 12 4.23 4.79 -5.54
N ASP A 13 3.56 5.90 -5.85
CA ASP A 13 3.47 6.44 -7.22
C ASP A 13 4.86 6.73 -7.79
N ALA A 14 5.74 7.34 -6.99
CA ALA A 14 7.12 7.60 -7.39
C ALA A 14 7.90 6.30 -7.69
N ALA A 15 7.71 5.25 -6.89
CA ALA A 15 8.35 3.96 -7.13
C ALA A 15 7.87 3.30 -8.44
N PHE A 16 6.57 3.38 -8.74
CA PHE A 16 6.02 2.88 -10.00
C PHE A 16 6.47 3.70 -11.22
N ALA A 17 6.59 5.03 -11.09
CA ALA A 17 7.15 5.87 -12.14
C ALA A 17 8.58 5.45 -12.50
N VAL A 18 9.44 5.26 -11.48
CA VAL A 18 10.82 4.78 -11.69
C VAL A 18 10.84 3.41 -12.38
N ALA A 19 9.94 2.49 -11.98
CA ALA A 19 9.85 1.17 -12.60
C ALA A 19 9.34 1.22 -14.04
N GLY A 20 8.55 2.22 -14.42
CA GLY A 20 8.07 2.43 -15.79
C GLY A 20 9.11 3.07 -16.72
N GLU A 21 9.99 3.92 -16.19
CA GLU A 21 11.04 4.60 -16.95
C GLU A 21 12.28 3.72 -17.21
N ARG A 22 12.53 2.76 -16.32
CA ARG A 22 13.71 1.91 -16.36
C ARG A 22 13.44 0.58 -17.07
N SER A 23 14.18 0.34 -18.16
CA SER A 23 14.04 -0.89 -18.97
C SER A 23 14.50 -2.17 -18.26
N ASP A 24 15.26 -2.06 -17.16
CA ASP A 24 15.69 -3.17 -16.31
C ASP A 24 14.73 -3.47 -15.16
N MET A 25 13.60 -2.75 -15.06
CA MET A 25 12.60 -2.90 -14.01
C MET A 25 11.26 -3.34 -14.57
N SER A 26 10.45 -3.95 -13.69
CA SER A 26 9.07 -4.34 -13.98
C SER A 26 8.15 -3.67 -12.97
N PRO A 27 7.09 -2.97 -13.41
CA PRO A 27 6.08 -2.43 -12.50
C PRO A 27 5.44 -3.50 -11.61
N ASP A 28 5.15 -4.70 -12.13
CA ASP A 28 4.61 -5.81 -11.32
C ASP A 28 5.61 -6.27 -10.25
N ALA A 29 6.89 -6.41 -10.63
CA ALA A 29 7.94 -6.77 -9.68
C ALA A 29 8.13 -5.68 -8.61
N MET A 30 8.02 -4.40 -8.98
CA MET A 30 8.06 -3.28 -8.05
C MET A 30 6.90 -3.34 -7.04
N GLY A 31 5.68 -3.56 -7.52
CA GLY A 31 4.51 -3.72 -6.64
C GLY A 31 4.69 -4.86 -5.63
N ARG A 32 5.17 -6.02 -6.09
CA ARG A 32 5.49 -7.16 -5.21
C ARG A 32 6.57 -6.82 -4.19
N ALA A 33 7.62 -6.11 -4.60
CA ALA A 33 8.70 -5.70 -3.73
C ALA A 33 8.23 -4.72 -2.62
N LEU A 34 7.37 -3.76 -2.97
CA LEU A 34 6.77 -2.82 -2.02
C LEU A 34 5.95 -3.56 -0.95
N ILE A 35 5.09 -4.50 -1.38
CA ILE A 35 4.29 -5.32 -0.46
C ILE A 35 5.22 -6.14 0.46
N GLN A 36 6.26 -6.77 -0.09
CA GLN A 36 7.22 -7.54 0.71
C GLN A 36 7.95 -6.68 1.75
N ALA A 37 8.32 -5.45 1.40
CA ALA A 37 8.96 -4.52 2.32
C ALA A 37 8.05 -4.19 3.52
N VAL A 38 6.77 -3.87 3.25
CA VAL A 38 5.78 -3.61 4.29
C VAL A 38 5.54 -4.83 5.17
N ILE A 39 5.37 -6.02 4.57
CA ILE A 39 5.25 -7.29 5.30
C ILE A 39 6.47 -7.50 6.21
N GLY A 40 7.68 -7.20 5.73
CA GLY A 40 8.92 -7.29 6.50
C GLY A 40 8.88 -6.44 7.79
N HIS A 41 8.29 -5.25 7.72
CA HIS A 41 8.07 -4.41 8.90
C HIS A 41 7.02 -5.01 9.85
N TYR A 42 5.87 -5.44 9.35
CA TYR A 42 4.81 -6.01 10.19
C TYR A 42 5.25 -7.28 10.90
N ARG A 43 6.07 -8.11 10.23
CA ARG A 43 6.61 -9.35 10.77
C ARG A 43 7.47 -9.18 12.02
N GLN A 44 7.88 -7.96 12.36
CA GLN A 44 8.61 -7.64 13.59
C GLN A 44 7.72 -7.71 14.84
N TYR A 45 6.40 -7.53 14.70
CA TYR A 45 5.45 -7.47 15.82
C TYR A 45 4.11 -8.16 15.57
N ARG A 46 3.86 -8.68 14.36
CA ARG A 46 2.67 -9.45 13.97
C ARG A 46 3.04 -10.84 13.46
N THR A 47 2.13 -11.80 13.62
CA THR A 47 2.27 -13.13 13.03
C THR A 47 1.96 -13.11 11.54
N SER A 48 2.34 -14.17 10.80
CA SER A 48 1.97 -14.29 9.38
C SER A 48 0.46 -14.33 9.18
N SER A 49 -0.28 -14.91 10.12
CA SER A 49 -1.75 -14.95 10.05
C SER A 49 -2.34 -13.56 10.20
N ASP A 50 -1.84 -12.76 11.15
CA ASP A 50 -2.32 -11.40 11.36
C ASP A 50 -2.05 -10.52 10.13
N VAL A 51 -0.86 -10.66 9.52
CA VAL A 51 -0.52 -9.94 8.28
C VAL A 51 -1.42 -10.39 7.13
N GLY A 52 -1.67 -11.69 6.98
CA GLY A 52 -2.55 -12.22 5.94
C GLY A 52 -3.98 -11.68 6.07
N ASN A 53 -4.52 -11.66 7.29
CA ASN A 53 -5.86 -11.13 7.56
C ASN A 53 -5.95 -9.63 7.28
N GLU A 54 -4.95 -8.85 7.67
CA GLU A 54 -4.88 -7.42 7.39
C GLU A 54 -4.85 -7.14 5.88
N LEU A 55 -4.00 -7.85 5.13
CA LEU A 55 -3.89 -7.66 3.68
C LEU A 55 -5.18 -8.05 2.95
N ALA A 56 -5.88 -9.10 3.40
CA ALA A 56 -7.18 -9.47 2.86
C ALA A 56 -8.21 -8.36 3.13
N TYR A 57 -8.28 -7.87 4.37
CA TYR A 57 -9.16 -6.76 4.74
C TYR A 57 -8.90 -5.50 3.90
N LEU A 58 -7.63 -5.09 3.76
CA LEU A 58 -7.26 -3.93 2.97
C LEU A 58 -7.59 -4.13 1.48
N ALA A 59 -7.37 -5.32 0.93
CA ALA A 59 -7.72 -5.62 -0.46
C ALA A 59 -9.23 -5.53 -0.71
N ASP A 60 -10.03 -6.01 0.23
CA ASP A 60 -11.50 -5.96 0.17
C ASP A 60 -12.04 -4.53 0.38
N SER A 61 -11.34 -3.69 1.15
CA SER A 61 -11.79 -2.33 1.49
C SER A 61 -11.34 -1.24 0.51
N LEU A 62 -10.51 -1.56 -0.49
CA LEU A 62 -10.01 -0.58 -1.47
C LEU A 62 -11.12 0.10 -2.29
N ASP A 63 -12.26 -0.58 -2.47
CA ASP A 63 -13.41 -0.06 -3.21
C ASP A 63 -14.39 0.74 -2.32
N ASP A 64 -14.27 0.63 -0.98
CA ASP A 64 -15.20 1.23 -0.01
C ASP A 64 -14.77 2.63 0.49
N ASP A 65 -13.52 3.04 0.23
CA ASP A 65 -12.98 4.35 0.63
C ASP A 65 -13.25 5.44 -0.42
N GLU A 66 -14.50 5.62 -0.84
CA GLU A 66 -14.95 6.95 -1.31
C GLU A 66 -15.06 7.82 -0.05
N PRO A 67 -14.19 8.84 0.14
CA PRO A 67 -14.12 9.54 1.42
C PRO A 67 -15.46 10.23 1.67
N VAL A 68 -16.22 9.72 2.64
CA VAL A 68 -17.39 10.41 3.17
C VAL A 68 -16.88 11.66 3.86
N ILE A 69 -16.82 12.77 3.11
CA ILE A 69 -16.62 14.10 3.67
C ILE A 69 -17.90 14.41 4.45
N THR A 70 -17.94 13.99 5.71
CA THR A 70 -18.89 14.55 6.67
C THR A 70 -18.49 16.00 6.89
N ARG A 71 -19.03 16.91 6.07
CA ARG A 71 -19.08 18.33 6.40
C ARG A 71 -19.93 18.43 7.65
N GLY A 72 -19.25 18.51 8.80
CA GLY A 72 -19.88 18.66 10.10
C GLY A 72 -20.82 19.86 10.12
N CYS A 73 -22.01 19.61 10.69
CA CYS A 73 -22.91 20.60 11.24
C CYS A 73 -22.27 21.33 12.42
#